data_AF-A0A352NQQ5-F1
#
_entry.id   AF-A0A352NQQ5-F1
#
_cell.length_a   1.000
_cell.length_b   1.000
_cell.length_c   1.000
_cell.angle_alpha   90.00
_cell.angle_beta   90.00
_cell.angle_gamma   90.00
#
_symmetry.space_group_name_H-M   'P 1'
#
loop_
_entity.id
_entity.type
_entity.pdbx_description
1 polymer ?
#
loop_
_entity_poly.entity_id
_entity_poly.type
_entity_poly.pdbx_seq_one_letter_code
_entity_poly.pdbx_strand_id
1 'polypeptide(L)'
;MTITELIKSLHVGDTITYQMKTGQTTKQKIVTRTGIIKQIRPKFITVQLDKYPDSVEINEIANGRIQILDAEGNPIPIEPEILKASEPPTLPIEYAPRKKSRLEVEPEPPKCARTKQGTVDWEVMWPIIEAKLVQGRDKYELADEYGISRSAMHKRIQRVKANAVRKPQPQLELSEFKGKSREELLALHAKLREQGAIIDVIVSCIDATLAGEEKEEQAI
;
A
#
# COMPACT_ATOMS: atom_id res chain seq x y z
N MET A 1 -29.02 27.72 -10.88
CA MET A 1 -29.78 26.46 -11.09
C MET A 1 -29.50 25.55 -9.91
N THR A 2 -30.52 24.92 -9.33
CA THR A 2 -30.33 23.95 -8.23
C THR A 2 -29.86 22.59 -8.79
N ILE A 3 -29.18 21.78 -7.98
CA ILE A 3 -28.68 20.45 -8.39
C ILE A 3 -29.84 19.52 -8.73
N THR A 4 -30.96 19.66 -8.02
CA THR A 4 -32.18 18.89 -8.25
C THR A 4 -32.84 19.25 -9.58
N GLU A 5 -32.84 20.53 -9.98
CA GLU A 5 -33.26 20.95 -11.32
C GLU A 5 -32.33 20.40 -12.41
N LEU A 6 -31.02 20.41 -12.16
CA LEU A 6 -30.02 19.89 -13.11
C LEU A 6 -30.24 18.40 -13.36
N ILE A 7 -30.40 17.60 -12.30
CA ILE A 7 -30.65 16.16 -12.43
C ILE A 7 -31.98 15.87 -13.13
N LYS A 8 -33.02 16.68 -12.88
CA LYS A 8 -34.31 16.55 -13.57
C LYS A 8 -34.23 16.87 -15.06
N SER A 9 -33.30 17.75 -15.45
CA SER A 9 -33.09 18.10 -16.85
C SER A 9 -32.28 17.06 -17.63
N LEU A 10 -31.52 16.21 -16.92
CA LEU A 10 -30.68 15.16 -17.51
C LEU A 10 -31.49 13.88 -17.75
N HIS A 11 -31.39 13.34 -18.96
CA HIS A 11 -32.00 12.07 -19.33
C HIS A 11 -30.94 11.00 -19.64
N VAL A 12 -31.33 9.73 -19.49
CA VAL A 12 -30.48 8.61 -19.88
C VAL A 12 -30.38 8.61 -21.41
N GLY A 13 -29.15 8.63 -21.94
CA GLY A 13 -28.86 8.80 -23.36
C GLY A 13 -28.29 10.17 -23.73
N ASP A 14 -28.36 11.16 -22.83
CA ASP A 14 -27.82 12.49 -23.08
C ASP A 14 -26.28 12.49 -23.04
N THR A 15 -25.68 13.33 -23.89
CA THR A 15 -24.23 13.56 -23.87
C THR A 15 -23.92 14.66 -22.88
N ILE A 16 -23.07 14.38 -21.90
CA ILE A 16 -22.61 15.36 -20.93
C ILE A 16 -21.11 15.55 -21.01
N THR A 17 -20.69 16.80 -20.84
CA THR A 17 -19.29 17.16 -20.66
C THR A 17 -19.11 17.69 -19.25
N TYR A 18 -18.11 17.20 -18.53
CA TYR A 18 -17.80 17.65 -17.17
C TYR A 18 -16.30 17.77 -16.95
N GLN A 19 -15.93 18.70 -16.07
CA GLN A 19 -14.57 18.89 -15.59
C GLN A 19 -14.47 18.39 -14.15
N MET A 20 -13.45 17.56 -13.88
CA MET A 20 -13.11 17.14 -12.52
C MET A 20 -11.76 17.71 -12.11
N LYS A 21 -11.66 18.16 -10.86
CA LYS A 21 -10.39 18.55 -10.25
C LYS A 21 -9.70 17.30 -9.68
N THR A 22 -8.65 16.83 -10.36
CA THR A 22 -7.88 15.64 -9.95
C THR A 22 -6.45 16.05 -9.57
N GLY A 23 -6.01 15.72 -8.36
CA GLY A 23 -4.65 16.01 -7.87
C GLY A 23 -4.60 16.17 -6.35
N GLN A 24 -3.39 16.09 -5.77
CA GLN A 24 -3.18 16.47 -4.36
C GLN A 24 -3.37 17.99 -4.21
N THR A 25 -3.78 18.42 -3.02
CA THR A 25 -4.24 19.77 -2.65
C THR A 25 -3.40 20.94 -3.18
N THR A 26 -2.11 20.71 -3.47
CA THR A 26 -1.13 21.69 -3.96
C THR A 26 -0.89 21.72 -5.48
N LYS A 27 -1.34 20.71 -6.24
CA LYS A 27 -1.24 20.66 -7.72
C LYS A 27 -2.51 20.07 -8.31
N GLN A 28 -3.60 20.85 -8.27
CA GLN A 28 -4.88 20.45 -8.86
C GLN A 28 -4.80 20.54 -10.38
N LYS A 29 -5.02 19.41 -11.08
CA LYS A 29 -5.18 19.37 -12.54
C LYS A 29 -6.67 19.29 -12.85
N ILE A 30 -7.14 20.15 -13.75
CA ILE A 30 -8.51 20.07 -14.26
C ILE A 30 -8.51 19.10 -15.43
N VAL A 31 -9.38 18.09 -15.38
CA VAL A 31 -9.54 17.10 -16.45
C VAL A 31 -10.96 17.18 -16.99
N THR A 32 -11.08 17.46 -18.28
CA THR A 32 -12.37 17.46 -18.99
C THR A 32 -12.66 16.07 -19.52
N ARG A 33 -13.90 15.60 -19.36
CA ARG A 33 -14.42 14.33 -19.87
C ARG A 33 -15.76 14.57 -20.52
N THR A 34 -15.98 13.90 -21.66
CA THR A 34 -17.25 13.91 -22.39
C THR A 34 -17.72 12.47 -22.55
N GLY A 35 -18.99 12.21 -22.31
CA GLY A 35 -19.56 10.88 -22.47
C GLY A 35 -21.08 10.85 -22.40
N ILE A 36 -21.65 9.66 -22.59
CA ILE A 36 -23.10 9.46 -22.68
C ILE A 36 -23.63 8.93 -21.34
N ILE A 37 -24.69 9.53 -20.81
CA ILE A 37 -25.31 9.05 -19.57
C ILE A 37 -25.94 7.67 -19.81
N LYS A 38 -25.46 6.66 -19.09
CA LYS A 38 -26.05 5.31 -19.07
C LYS A 38 -27.04 5.11 -17.95
N GLN A 39 -26.81 5.74 -16.80
CA GLN A 39 -27.65 5.56 -15.63
C GLN A 39 -27.64 6.81 -14.76
N ILE A 40 -28.82 7.21 -14.29
CA ILE A 40 -28.99 8.27 -13.30
C ILE A 40 -29.51 7.61 -12.02
N ARG A 41 -28.77 7.72 -10.92
CA ARG A 41 -29.21 7.32 -9.58
C ARG A 41 -29.22 8.54 -8.65
N PRO A 42 -29.92 8.48 -7.50
CA PRO A 42 -29.97 9.59 -6.54
C PRO A 42 -28.60 9.99 -5.95
N LYS A 43 -27.59 9.12 -6.00
CA LYS A 43 -26.25 9.36 -5.44
C LYS A 43 -25.17 9.61 -6.49
N PHE A 44 -25.29 9.01 -7.67
CA PHE A 44 -24.29 9.09 -8.73
C PHE A 44 -24.92 8.95 -10.11
N ILE A 45 -24.25 9.49 -11.12
CA ILE A 45 -24.57 9.41 -12.53
C ILE A 45 -23.47 8.58 -13.19
N THR A 46 -23.84 7.50 -13.87
CA THR A 46 -22.90 6.69 -14.64
C THR A 46 -22.86 7.18 -16.07
N VAL A 47 -21.67 7.56 -16.52
CA VAL A 47 -21.40 8.11 -17.85
C VAL A 47 -20.50 7.14 -18.60
N GLN A 48 -20.92 6.71 -19.79
CA GLN A 48 -20.05 5.93 -20.67
C GLN A 48 -19.08 6.85 -21.40
N LEU A 49 -17.79 6.70 -21.11
CA LEU A 49 -16.71 7.28 -21.91
C LEU A 49 -16.28 6.28 -23.00
N ASP A 50 -15.43 6.73 -23.92
CA ASP A 50 -14.93 5.94 -25.06
C ASP A 50 -14.34 4.57 -24.67
N LYS A 51 -13.66 4.51 -23.51
CA LYS A 51 -12.92 3.31 -23.09
C LYS A 51 -13.53 2.61 -21.88
N TYR A 52 -14.10 3.35 -20.93
CA TYR A 52 -14.65 2.80 -19.70
C TYR A 52 -15.85 3.63 -19.22
N PRO A 53 -16.83 3.02 -18.55
CA PRO A 53 -17.84 3.77 -17.82
C PRO A 53 -17.19 4.49 -16.63
N ASP A 54 -17.56 5.74 -16.43
CA ASP A 54 -17.18 6.60 -15.32
C ASP A 54 -18.40 6.84 -14.40
N SER A 55 -18.15 7.10 -13.13
CA SER A 55 -19.20 7.35 -12.13
C SER A 55 -18.99 8.71 -11.49
N VAL A 56 -19.92 9.62 -11.76
CA VAL A 56 -19.93 11.00 -11.29
C VAL A 56 -20.83 11.10 -10.05
N GLU A 57 -20.27 11.42 -8.89
CA GLU A 57 -21.05 11.59 -7.67
C GLU A 57 -21.77 12.95 -7.65
N ILE A 58 -23.06 12.93 -7.32
CA ILE A 58 -23.88 14.16 -7.24
C ILE A 58 -23.37 15.09 -6.13
N ASN A 59 -22.87 14.53 -5.04
CA ASN A 59 -22.28 15.32 -3.95
C ASN A 59 -20.97 16.01 -4.41
N GLU A 60 -20.20 15.42 -5.33
CA GLU A 60 -19.01 16.07 -5.86
C GLU A 60 -19.33 17.20 -6.84
N ILE A 61 -20.47 17.11 -7.54
CA ILE A 61 -21.04 18.23 -8.30
C ILE A 61 -21.50 19.33 -7.33
N ALA A 62 -22.19 18.97 -6.25
CA ALA A 62 -22.67 19.92 -5.23
C ALA A 62 -21.54 20.72 -4.58
N ASN A 63 -20.43 20.05 -4.28
CA ASN A 63 -19.25 20.63 -3.66
C ASN A 63 -18.32 21.37 -4.65
N GLY A 64 -18.70 21.47 -5.93
CA GLY A 64 -17.92 22.15 -6.97
C GLY A 64 -16.60 21.46 -7.32
N ARG A 65 -16.43 20.19 -6.97
CA ARG A 65 -15.29 19.35 -7.41
C ARG A 65 -15.47 18.91 -8.86
N ILE A 66 -16.73 18.68 -9.26
CA ILE A 66 -17.12 18.36 -10.61
C ILE A 66 -17.98 19.51 -11.15
N GLN A 67 -17.61 20.04 -12.30
CA GLN A 67 -18.32 21.13 -12.98
C GLN A 67 -18.87 20.60 -14.30
N ILE A 68 -20.19 20.62 -14.47
CA ILE A 68 -20.83 20.25 -15.73
C ILE A 68 -20.77 21.46 -16.68
N LEU A 69 -20.37 21.21 -17.91
CA LEU A 69 -20.23 22.21 -18.98
C LEU A 69 -21.50 22.18 -19.87
N ASP A 70 -21.95 23.34 -20.33
CA ASP A 70 -23.03 23.48 -21.31
C ASP A 70 -22.58 23.16 -22.76
N ALA A 71 -23.51 23.26 -23.71
CA ALA A 71 -23.26 23.01 -25.13
C ALA A 71 -22.29 24.04 -25.75
N GLU A 72 -22.19 25.24 -25.17
CA GLU A 72 -21.25 26.30 -25.55
C GLU A 72 -19.88 26.19 -24.84
N GLY A 73 -19.68 25.18 -24.00
CA GLY A 73 -18.42 24.93 -23.29
C GLY A 73 -18.18 25.82 -22.07
N ASN A 74 -19.21 26.50 -21.57
CA ASN A 74 -19.16 27.27 -20.34
C ASN A 74 -19.61 26.42 -19.15
N PRO A 75 -18.99 26.58 -17.97
CA PRO A 75 -19.42 25.89 -16.77
C PRO A 75 -20.79 26.43 -16.35
N ILE A 76 -21.78 25.54 -16.27
CA ILE A 76 -23.12 25.93 -15.79
C ILE A 76 -22.96 26.40 -14.34
N PRO A 77 -23.36 27.64 -13.99
CA PRO A 77 -23.33 28.13 -12.61
C PRO A 77 -24.37 27.37 -11.78
N ILE A 78 -23.92 26.30 -11.14
CA ILE A 78 -24.69 25.61 -10.09
C ILE A 78 -24.42 26.41 -8.83
N GLU A 79 -25.43 27.10 -8.32
CA GLU A 79 -25.34 27.71 -7.01
C GLU A 79 -25.15 26.57 -6.02
N PRO A 80 -24.07 26.56 -5.21
CA PRO A 80 -23.92 25.57 -4.18
C PRO A 80 -25.13 25.76 -3.26
N GLU A 81 -26.01 24.77 -3.23
CA GLU A 81 -27.04 24.70 -2.21
C GLU A 81 -26.27 24.48 -0.91
N ILE A 82 -25.88 25.58 -0.27
CA ILE A 82 -25.33 25.58 1.08
C ILE A 82 -26.43 24.91 1.88
N LEU A 83 -26.24 23.63 2.18
CA LEU A 83 -26.97 22.97 3.25
C LEU A 83 -26.74 23.85 4.46
N LYS A 84 -27.68 24.76 4.72
CA LYS A 84 -27.82 25.43 6.00
C LYS A 84 -27.76 24.29 6.99
N ALA A 85 -26.72 24.28 7.81
CA ALA A 85 -26.69 23.50 9.02
C ALA A 85 -27.95 23.88 9.81
N SER A 86 -29.03 23.13 9.62
CA SER A 86 -30.10 23.12 10.60
C SER A 86 -29.45 22.50 11.82
N GLU A 87 -29.22 23.32 12.84
CA GLU A 87 -28.90 22.85 14.18
C GLU A 87 -29.79 21.64 14.49
N PRO A 88 -29.24 20.50 14.94
CA PRO A 88 -30.06 19.40 15.35
C PRO A 88 -30.92 19.88 16.53
N PRO A 89 -32.24 19.61 16.55
CA PRO A 89 -33.06 19.94 17.69
C PRO A 89 -32.49 19.25 18.93
N THR A 90 -32.07 20.04 19.91
CA THR A 90 -31.67 19.58 21.24
C THR A 90 -32.90 19.03 21.95
N LEU A 91 -33.24 17.78 21.67
CA LEU A 91 -34.09 17.01 22.58
C LEU A 91 -33.23 16.55 23.76
N PRO A 92 -33.71 16.66 25.00
CA PRO A 92 -32.97 16.20 26.17
C PRO A 92 -32.93 14.67 26.13
N ILE A 93 -31.86 14.12 25.54
CA ILE A 93 -31.52 12.71 25.70
C ILE A 93 -31.00 12.59 27.12
N GLU A 94 -31.85 12.10 28.03
CA GLU A 94 -31.41 11.51 29.28
C GLU A 94 -30.28 10.53 28.95
N TYR A 95 -29.07 10.90 29.33
CA TYR A 95 -27.90 10.04 29.28
C TYR A 95 -28.12 8.91 30.27
N ALA A 96 -28.82 7.85 29.84
CA ALA A 96 -28.49 6.54 30.35
C ALA A 96 -27.05 6.29 29.91
N PRO A 97 -26.07 6.16 30.84
CA PRO A 97 -24.71 5.86 30.45
C PRO A 97 -24.76 4.50 29.76
N ARG A 98 -24.63 4.51 28.42
CA ARG A 98 -24.32 3.29 27.69
C ARG A 98 -23.06 2.77 28.36
N LYS A 99 -23.20 1.66 29.09
CA LYS A 99 -22.06 0.87 29.55
C LYS A 99 -21.20 0.68 28.31
N LYS A 100 -20.08 1.41 28.25
CA LYS A 100 -18.97 1.03 27.41
C LYS A 100 -18.73 -0.41 27.80
N SER A 101 -19.11 -1.34 26.94
CA SER A 101 -18.57 -2.68 27.02
C SER A 101 -17.07 -2.47 27.10
N ARG A 102 -16.54 -2.75 28.29
CA ARG A 102 -15.13 -2.73 28.62
C ARG A 102 -14.48 -3.67 27.63
N LEU A 103 -14.08 -3.11 26.48
CA LEU A 103 -13.04 -3.69 25.67
C LEU A 103 -11.86 -3.73 26.62
N GLU A 104 -11.53 -4.93 27.03
CA GLU A 104 -10.33 -5.23 27.77
C GLU A 104 -9.20 -4.48 27.06
N VAL A 105 -8.43 -3.74 27.86
CA VAL A 105 -7.20 -3.11 27.41
C VAL A 105 -6.26 -4.28 27.10
N GLU A 106 -6.40 -4.80 25.89
CA GLU A 106 -5.37 -5.56 25.19
C GLU A 106 -4.07 -4.75 25.33
N PRO A 107 -2.95 -5.41 25.65
CA PRO A 107 -1.67 -4.72 25.86
C PRO A 107 -1.38 -3.85 24.65
N GLU A 108 -0.96 -2.60 24.88
CA GLU A 108 -0.66 -1.64 23.81
C GLU A 108 0.10 -2.37 22.69
N PRO A 109 -0.41 -2.38 21.44
CA PRO A 109 0.31 -3.01 20.35
C PRO A 109 1.70 -2.40 20.27
N PRO A 110 2.75 -3.21 19.98
CA PRO A 110 4.11 -2.73 19.93
C PRO A 110 4.19 -1.49 19.03
N LYS A 111 4.38 -0.32 19.65
CA LYS A 111 4.26 0.98 18.98
C LYS A 111 5.23 1.02 17.81
N CYS A 112 4.71 1.19 16.59
CA CYS A 112 5.51 1.50 15.40
C CYS A 112 6.53 2.58 15.73
N ALA A 113 7.82 2.26 15.69
CA ALA A 113 8.85 3.29 15.77
C ALA A 113 8.72 4.22 14.55
N ARG A 114 8.66 5.53 14.81
CA ARG A 114 8.53 6.55 13.76
C ARG A 114 9.68 7.54 13.86
N THR A 115 10.15 7.98 12.71
CA THR A 115 11.16 9.04 12.61
C THR A 115 10.57 10.39 13.01
N LYS A 116 11.42 11.41 13.16
CA LYS A 116 10.99 12.82 13.41
C LYS A 116 10.04 13.36 12.33
N GLN A 117 10.00 12.74 11.15
CA GLN A 117 9.13 13.09 10.03
C GLN A 117 7.79 12.33 10.04
N GLY A 118 7.53 11.50 11.06
CA GLY A 118 6.31 10.72 11.19
C GLY A 118 6.24 9.49 10.26
N THR A 119 7.29 9.20 9.51
CA THR A 119 7.43 7.98 8.70
C THR A 119 7.90 6.81 9.57
N VAL A 120 7.59 5.58 9.16
CA VAL A 120 8.07 4.37 9.85
C VAL A 120 9.58 4.34 9.85
N ASP A 121 10.18 4.19 11.03
CA ASP A 121 11.61 3.98 11.18
C ASP A 121 11.95 2.53 10.83
N TRP A 122 12.37 2.33 9.59
CA TRP A 122 12.72 1.01 9.09
C TRP A 122 14.06 0.50 9.59
N GLU A 123 14.92 1.32 10.19
CA GLU A 123 16.18 0.83 10.78
C GLU A 123 15.90 0.05 12.06
N VAL A 124 14.94 0.52 12.84
CA VAL A 124 14.50 -0.15 14.07
C VAL A 124 13.47 -1.24 13.80
N MET A 125 12.48 -0.96 12.94
CA MET A 125 11.36 -1.88 12.74
C MET A 125 11.69 -3.07 11.84
N TRP A 126 12.57 -2.89 10.84
CA TRP A 126 12.80 -3.94 9.84
C TRP A 126 13.39 -5.23 10.42
N PRO A 127 14.41 -5.22 11.30
CA PRO A 127 14.97 -6.45 11.88
C PRO A 127 13.93 -7.25 12.67
N ILE A 128 13.04 -6.56 13.41
CA ILE A 128 11.99 -7.17 14.21
C ILE A 128 10.96 -7.86 13.31
N ILE A 129 10.52 -7.16 12.26
CA ILE A 129 9.54 -7.67 11.30
C ILE A 129 10.16 -8.80 10.47
N GLU A 130 11.41 -8.68 10.04
CA GLU A 130 12.13 -9.68 9.25
C GLU A 130 12.25 -11.00 10.01
N ALA A 131 12.61 -10.96 11.30
CA ALA A 131 12.64 -12.14 12.16
C ALA A 131 11.26 -12.85 12.22
N LYS A 132 10.17 -12.08 12.35
CA LYS A 132 8.80 -12.62 12.37
C LYS A 132 8.34 -13.15 11.00
N LEU A 133 8.77 -12.52 9.91
CA LEU A 133 8.49 -12.98 8.55
C LEU A 133 9.20 -14.29 8.23
N VAL A 134 10.44 -14.48 8.71
CA VAL A 134 11.19 -15.75 8.58
C VAL A 134 10.49 -16.88 9.33
N GLN A 135 9.84 -16.58 10.46
CA GLN A 135 8.99 -17.52 11.20
C GLN A 135 7.67 -17.89 10.45
N GLY A 136 7.43 -17.34 9.25
CA GLY A 136 6.28 -17.68 8.42
C GLY A 136 5.00 -16.90 8.75
N ARG A 137 5.07 -15.86 9.58
CA ARG A 137 3.91 -14.99 9.90
C ARG A 137 3.47 -14.19 8.68
N ASP A 138 2.17 -13.90 8.59
CA ASP A 138 1.66 -13.06 7.50
C ASP A 138 2.12 -11.60 7.65
N LYS A 139 2.52 -11.02 6.53
CA LYS A 139 3.04 -9.65 6.46
C LYS A 139 2.02 -8.58 6.81
N TYR A 140 0.73 -8.82 6.57
CA TYR A 140 -0.33 -7.85 6.87
C TYR A 140 -0.81 -7.97 8.31
N GLU A 141 -0.83 -9.18 8.87
CA GLU A 141 -1.05 -9.38 10.31
C GLU A 141 0.03 -8.67 11.13
N LEU A 142 1.30 -8.81 10.75
CA LEU A 142 2.40 -8.05 11.38
C LEU A 142 2.23 -6.54 11.18
N ALA A 143 1.74 -6.10 10.03
CA ALA A 143 1.52 -4.68 9.80
C ALA A 143 0.44 -4.12 10.76
N ASP A 144 -0.66 -4.86 10.94
CA ASP A 144 -1.74 -4.48 11.84
C ASP A 144 -1.29 -4.55 13.32
N GLU A 145 -0.50 -5.56 13.71
CA GLU A 145 0.08 -5.74 15.05
C GLU A 145 1.03 -4.59 15.46
N TYR A 146 1.90 -4.16 14.54
CA TYR A 146 2.84 -3.08 14.80
C TYR A 146 2.28 -1.69 14.48
N GLY A 147 1.03 -1.58 14.02
CA GLY A 147 0.43 -0.29 13.62
C GLY A 147 1.08 0.36 12.40
N ILE A 148 1.64 -0.45 11.50
CA ILE A 148 2.25 -0.05 10.23
C ILE A 148 1.18 -0.11 9.14
N SER A 149 1.11 0.89 8.26
CA SER A 149 0.17 0.82 7.14
C SER A 149 0.53 -0.34 6.20
N ARG A 150 -0.47 -1.14 5.80
CA ARG A 150 -0.30 -2.28 4.87
C ARG A 150 0.46 -1.91 3.59
N SER A 151 0.25 -0.69 3.08
CA SER A 151 0.95 -0.17 1.91
C SER A 151 2.43 0.14 2.17
N ALA A 152 2.79 0.67 3.34
CA ALA A 152 4.17 0.91 3.72
C ALA A 152 4.94 -0.41 3.90
N MET A 153 4.31 -1.40 4.56
CA MET A 153 4.85 -2.75 4.70
C MET A 153 5.11 -3.40 3.34
N HIS A 154 4.12 -3.38 2.44
CA HIS A 154 4.25 -3.93 1.10
C HIS A 154 5.39 -3.29 0.30
N LYS A 155 5.47 -1.95 0.31
CA LYS A 155 6.54 -1.20 -0.38
C LYS A 155 7.92 -1.51 0.18
N ARG A 156 8.04 -1.73 1.49
CA ARG A 156 9.33 -2.10 2.11
C ARG A 156 9.76 -3.49 1.68
N ILE A 157 8.87 -4.48 1.75
CA ILE A 157 9.15 -5.86 1.32
C ILE A 157 9.54 -5.90 -0.15
N GLN A 158 8.83 -5.17 -1.03
CA GLN A 158 9.21 -5.09 -2.44
C GLN A 158 10.61 -4.50 -2.64
N ARG A 159 10.97 -3.42 -1.92
CA ARG A 159 12.31 -2.84 -2.00
C ARG A 159 13.39 -3.79 -1.52
N VAL A 160 13.14 -4.54 -0.44
CA VAL A 160 14.10 -5.51 0.08
C VAL A 160 14.28 -6.66 -0.91
N LYS A 161 13.20 -7.18 -1.51
CA LYS A 161 13.29 -8.19 -2.58
C LYS A 161 14.04 -7.67 -3.80
N ALA A 162 13.72 -6.46 -4.27
CA ALA A 162 14.42 -5.83 -5.39
C ALA A 162 15.91 -5.61 -5.09
N ASN A 163 16.25 -5.24 -3.85
CA ASN A 163 17.64 -5.08 -3.41
C ASN A 163 18.35 -6.42 -3.21
N ALA A 164 17.65 -7.48 -2.80
CA ALA A 164 18.21 -8.83 -2.73
C ALA A 164 18.56 -9.38 -4.12
N VAL A 165 17.73 -9.08 -5.12
CA VAL A 165 18.00 -9.41 -6.53
C VAL A 165 19.16 -8.57 -7.10
N ARG A 166 19.40 -7.38 -6.55
CA ARG A 166 20.48 -6.47 -7.00
C ARG A 166 21.78 -6.60 -6.22
N LYS A 167 21.77 -7.20 -5.02
CA LYS A 167 23.02 -7.60 -4.37
C LYS A 167 23.64 -8.64 -5.29
N PRO A 168 24.87 -8.42 -5.78
CA PRO A 168 25.53 -9.46 -6.54
C PRO A 168 25.57 -10.68 -5.63
N GLN A 169 24.97 -11.78 -6.09
CA GLN A 169 25.48 -13.08 -5.68
C GLN A 169 27.01 -13.01 -5.82
N PRO A 170 27.81 -13.67 -4.97
CA PRO A 170 29.24 -13.83 -5.23
C PRO A 170 29.40 -14.70 -6.49
N GLN A 171 29.08 -14.14 -7.65
CA GLN A 171 29.50 -14.60 -8.94
C GLN A 171 30.95 -14.16 -9.01
N LEU A 172 31.85 -15.13 -8.92
CA LEU A 172 33.24 -14.98 -9.32
C LEU A 172 33.24 -14.27 -10.69
N GLU A 173 33.58 -12.98 -10.67
CA GLU A 173 33.55 -12.16 -11.87
C GLU A 173 34.61 -12.69 -12.83
N LEU A 174 34.23 -12.96 -14.09
CA LEU A 174 35.17 -13.44 -15.13
C LEU A 174 36.39 -12.51 -15.30
N SER A 175 36.27 -11.26 -14.85
CA SER A 175 37.36 -10.28 -14.80
C SER A 175 38.50 -10.68 -13.85
N GLU A 176 38.24 -11.43 -12.77
CA GLU A 176 39.26 -11.93 -11.83
C GLU A 176 40.14 -13.04 -12.41
N PHE A 177 39.72 -13.62 -13.53
CA PHE A 177 40.45 -14.65 -14.25
C PHE A 177 41.11 -14.14 -15.53
N LYS A 178 40.89 -12.86 -15.88
CA LYS A 178 41.44 -12.26 -17.09
C LYS A 178 42.96 -12.10 -16.96
N GLY A 179 43.71 -12.74 -17.86
CA GLY A 179 45.17 -12.69 -17.90
C GLY A 179 45.90 -13.83 -17.17
N LYS A 180 45.17 -14.75 -16.51
CA LYS A 180 45.75 -15.97 -15.95
C LYS A 180 45.98 -17.01 -17.03
N SER A 181 47.08 -17.76 -16.91
CA SER A 181 47.37 -18.88 -17.81
C SER A 181 46.47 -20.09 -17.49
N ARG A 182 46.36 -21.03 -18.43
CA ARG A 182 45.58 -22.26 -18.23
C ARG A 182 46.05 -23.07 -17.02
N GLU A 183 47.36 -23.08 -16.77
CA GLU A 183 47.97 -23.82 -15.65
C GLU A 183 47.61 -23.19 -14.30
N GLU A 184 47.64 -21.86 -14.22
CA GLU A 184 47.26 -21.10 -13.02
C GLU A 184 45.77 -21.31 -12.68
N LEU A 185 44.90 -21.36 -13.69
CA LEU A 185 43.47 -21.63 -13.49
C LEU A 185 43.23 -23.06 -12.98
N LEU A 186 43.97 -24.05 -13.49
CA LEU A 186 43.88 -25.43 -13.02
C LEU A 186 44.40 -25.59 -11.58
N ALA A 187 45.51 -24.92 -11.24
CA ALA A 187 46.04 -24.91 -9.88
C ALA A 187 45.06 -24.23 -8.89
N LEU A 188 44.45 -23.12 -9.31
CA LEU A 188 43.44 -22.42 -8.51
C LEU A 188 42.17 -23.28 -8.31
N HIS A 189 41.73 -23.99 -9.35
CA HIS A 189 40.63 -24.94 -9.27
C HIS A 189 40.95 -26.11 -8.31
N ALA A 190 42.15 -26.67 -8.37
CA ALA A 190 42.59 -27.73 -7.44
C ALA A 190 42.59 -27.24 -5.99
N LYS A 191 43.11 -26.04 -5.74
CA LYS A 191 43.12 -25.42 -4.41
C LYS A 191 41.70 -25.17 -3.87
N LEU A 192 40.79 -24.65 -4.69
CA LEU A 192 39.39 -24.46 -4.31
C LEU A 192 38.70 -25.79 -3.97
N ARG A 193 39.03 -26.87 -4.70
CA ARG A 193 38.51 -28.20 -4.43
C ARG A 193 38.99 -28.76 -3.08
N GLU A 194 40.27 -28.58 -2.76
CA GLU A 194 40.81 -28.95 -1.44
C GLU A 194 40.15 -28.14 -0.31
N GLN A 195 39.95 -26.83 -0.51
CA GLN A 195 39.23 -26.00 0.44
C GLN A 195 37.79 -26.46 0.65
N GLY A 196 37.10 -26.89 -0.41
CA GLY A 196 35.76 -27.49 -0.33
C GLY A 196 35.75 -28.74 0.57
N ALA A 197 36.70 -29.65 0.39
CA ALA A 197 36.82 -30.84 1.23
C ALA A 197 37.03 -30.50 2.72
N ILE A 198 37.81 -29.46 3.01
CA ILE A 198 38.01 -28.98 4.40
C ILE A 198 36.70 -28.42 4.97
N ILE A 199 35.95 -27.65 4.18
CA ILE A 199 34.65 -27.11 4.59
C ILE A 199 33.67 -28.24 4.91
N ASP A 200 33.60 -29.27 4.06
CA ASP A 200 32.72 -30.43 4.29
C ASP A 200 33.05 -31.16 5.61
N VAL A 201 34.34 -31.29 5.94
CA VAL A 201 34.77 -31.85 7.24
C VAL A 201 34.33 -30.97 8.40
N ILE A 202 34.49 -29.65 8.29
CA ILE A 202 34.06 -28.70 9.34
C ILE A 202 32.54 -28.79 9.55
N VAL A 203 31.77 -28.77 8.47
CA VAL A 203 30.29 -28.88 8.54
C VAL A 203 29.88 -30.21 9.17
N SER A 204 30.50 -31.32 8.76
CA SER A 204 30.23 -32.62 9.37
C SER A 204 30.53 -32.66 10.88
N CYS A 205 31.58 -31.97 11.34
CA CYS A 205 31.89 -31.87 12.77
C CYS A 205 30.86 -31.03 13.52
N ILE A 206 30.39 -29.93 12.92
CA ILE A 206 29.34 -29.08 13.49
C ILE A 206 28.03 -29.88 13.59
N ASP A 207 27.63 -30.56 12.52
CA ASP A 207 26.41 -31.36 12.48
C ASP A 207 26.44 -32.50 13.51
N ALA A 208 27.60 -33.17 13.66
CA ALA A 208 27.78 -34.21 14.68
C ALA A 208 27.70 -33.65 16.11
N THR A 209 28.16 -32.41 16.34
CA THR A 209 28.09 -31.74 17.64
C THR A 209 26.64 -31.39 17.98
N LEU A 210 25.92 -30.77 17.04
CA LEU A 210 24.50 -30.42 17.22
C LEU A 210 23.62 -31.66 17.44
N ALA A 211 23.86 -32.74 16.69
CA ALA A 211 23.12 -33.99 16.86
C ALA A 211 23.44 -34.74 18.17
N GLY A 212 24.57 -34.43 18.81
CA GLY A 212 24.94 -34.93 20.13
C GLY A 212 24.18 -34.21 21.24
N GLU A 213 24.11 -32.88 21.16
CA GLU A 213 23.38 -32.02 22.12
C GLU A 213 21.88 -32.33 22.12
N GLU A 214 21.26 -32.55 20.95
CA GLU A 214 19.84 -32.94 20.84
C GLU A 214 19.51 -34.29 21.49
N LYS A 215 20.48 -35.21 21.57
CA LYS A 215 20.30 -36.53 22.21
C LYS A 215 20.49 -36.48 23.72
N GLU A 216 21.30 -35.56 24.23
CA GLU A 216 21.43 -35.33 25.67
C GLU A 216 20.19 -34.61 26.23
N GLU A 217 19.60 -33.65 25.51
CA GLU A 217 18.36 -32.97 25.94
C GLU A 217 17.13 -33.90 25.97
N GLN A 218 17.08 -34.94 25.14
CA GLN A 218 15.98 -35.92 25.14
C GLN A 218 16.15 -37.06 26.16
N ALA A 219 17.31 -37.16 26.81
CA ALA A 219 17.63 -38.21 27.79
C ALA A 219 17.48 -37.76 29.25
N ILE A 220 17.04 -36.52 29.49
CA ILE A 220 16.79 -35.92 30.82
C ILE A 220 15.28 -35.82 31.09
#